data_AF-A0A8H5M852-F1
#
_entry.id   AF-A0A8H5M852-F1
#
_cell.length_a   1.000
_cell.length_b   1.000
_cell.length_c   1.000
_cell.angle_alpha   90.00
_cell.angle_beta   90.00
_cell.angle_gamma   90.00
#
_symmetry.space_group_name_H-M   'P 1'
#
loop_
_entity.id
_entity.type
_entity.pdbx_description
1 polymer ?
#
loop_
_entity_poly.entity_id
_entity_poly.type
_entity_poly.pdbx_seq_one_letter_code
_entity_poly.pdbx_strand_id
1 'polypeptide(L)'
;MSDFTLVDPKGWEYDLHSVYSAYIGYFQLHNIPWYDRSWGHLFSSFEEFLAFSWPVITVTDAWTGKPHIVTRLTSIGAFLKMIKTRYGETLQQAPNVLQITPFENMNRHLRHISDYATYRKLYSTLPAAVLSALKVRIKAGEPKAIRELWDKKDKTFLAIDFEWSERNEKSCLEWGYAAVRCGHLETLGHWPPNPDTNYRKGHYIIGEYVDKVFNRHCPTHPWHYAFGDSQIAPKAKLPEIVQAVISSLASPDSETTSNSLVLVAHGASGDLSRLEEMGIKLPHNMLVIDTAIYERVLHSSGLRGIMIDPRTNSTRIPGSSLSLENMLRSFTINPISADTSPALTVPLVIPNVKMHNAGNDAFMCLFALQMLLDPAGTKVPSIKKSWIGRPGSGGGGGTPPMTVPIMLPRPRSIVLTSPMMEYTMTPPGFPMMPPSPNTPTSPYDLSAEFGQMRTRERLSGSPGAPPNSSGRGRSSLGREMANGTRTNARK
;
A
#
# COMPACT_ATOMS: atom_id res chain seq x y z
N MET A 1 13.31 -32.16 -9.73
CA MET A 1 12.22 -31.88 -8.77
C MET A 1 12.87 -31.11 -7.63
N SER A 2 12.58 -29.81 -7.49
CA SER A 2 13.11 -29.01 -6.38
C SER A 2 12.36 -29.37 -5.10
N ASP A 3 13.08 -29.78 -4.06
CA ASP A 3 12.47 -30.07 -2.76
C ASP A 3 11.78 -28.82 -2.20
N PHE A 4 10.45 -28.88 -2.09
CA PHE A 4 9.62 -27.84 -1.51
C PHE A 4 9.58 -28.00 0.01
N THR A 5 10.68 -27.70 0.68
CA THR A 5 10.72 -27.70 2.14
C THR A 5 10.30 -26.33 2.69
N LEU A 6 9.30 -26.33 3.55
CA LEU A 6 8.84 -25.14 4.28
C LEU A 6 9.35 -25.20 5.72
N VAL A 7 9.82 -24.07 6.24
CA VAL A 7 10.36 -23.96 7.60
C VAL A 7 9.79 -22.74 8.33
N ASP A 8 9.66 -22.85 9.64
CA ASP A 8 9.36 -21.73 10.52
C ASP A 8 10.53 -20.71 10.48
N PRO A 9 10.27 -19.42 10.23
CA PRO A 9 11.27 -18.34 10.29
C PRO A 9 11.96 -18.19 11.65
N LYS A 10 11.35 -18.66 12.75
CA LYS A 10 11.97 -18.59 14.08
C LYS A 10 13.33 -19.31 14.09
N GLY A 11 14.36 -18.63 14.62
CA GLY A 11 15.74 -19.12 14.67
C GLY A 11 16.55 -18.95 13.38
N TRP A 12 15.97 -18.37 12.31
CA TRP A 12 16.69 -17.92 11.11
C TRP A 12 17.02 -16.44 11.23
N GLU A 13 18.13 -16.13 11.89
CA GLU A 13 18.38 -14.78 12.39
C GLU A 13 19.69 -14.20 11.86
N TYR A 14 20.55 -14.98 11.20
CA TYR A 14 21.88 -14.50 10.80
C TYR A 14 21.90 -14.16 9.32
N ASP A 15 22.11 -12.89 8.98
CA ASP A 15 22.24 -12.47 7.58
C ASP A 15 23.46 -13.13 6.93
N LEU A 16 23.24 -13.87 5.84
CA LEU A 16 24.27 -14.72 5.22
C LEU A 16 25.46 -13.90 4.70
N HIS A 17 25.20 -12.74 4.09
CA HIS A 17 26.26 -11.88 3.59
C HIS A 17 27.03 -11.26 4.76
N SER A 18 26.34 -10.93 5.85
CA SER A 18 26.97 -10.47 7.08
C SER A 18 27.89 -11.53 7.70
N VAL A 19 27.51 -12.81 7.70
CA VAL A 19 28.39 -13.91 8.17
C VAL A 19 29.73 -13.86 7.45
N TYR A 20 29.73 -13.82 6.11
CA TYR A 20 30.96 -13.72 5.33
C TYR A 20 31.77 -12.47 5.71
N SER A 21 31.14 -11.29 5.71
CA SER A 21 31.82 -10.03 6.01
C SER A 21 32.40 -9.98 7.43
N ALA A 22 31.73 -10.61 8.40
CA ALA A 22 32.18 -10.68 9.79
C ALA A 22 33.45 -11.52 9.93
N TYR A 23 33.57 -12.64 9.19
CA TYR A 23 34.82 -13.42 9.16
C TYR A 23 35.98 -12.65 8.53
N ILE A 24 35.75 -11.98 7.38
CA ILE A 24 36.79 -11.17 6.75
C ILE A 24 37.29 -10.08 7.71
N GLY A 25 36.38 -9.36 8.37
CA GLY A 25 36.73 -8.36 9.39
C GLY A 25 37.42 -8.97 10.60
N TYR A 26 36.98 -10.14 11.07
CA TYR A 26 37.61 -10.86 12.17
C TYR A 26 39.07 -11.23 11.87
N PHE A 27 39.35 -11.72 10.66
CA PHE A 27 40.70 -12.05 10.24
C PHE A 27 41.62 -10.84 10.20
N GLN A 28 41.11 -9.71 9.67
CA GLN A 28 41.84 -8.44 9.65
C GLN A 28 42.15 -7.96 11.07
N LEU A 29 41.16 -7.96 11.95
CA LEU A 29 41.31 -7.46 13.33
C LEU A 29 42.33 -8.27 14.14
N HIS A 30 42.41 -9.58 13.92
CA HIS A 30 43.28 -10.49 14.67
C HIS A 30 44.57 -10.84 13.92
N ASN A 31 44.87 -10.18 12.79
CA ASN A 31 46.00 -10.47 11.92
C ASN A 31 46.13 -11.97 11.57
N ILE A 32 45.01 -12.62 11.27
CA ILE A 32 44.97 -14.03 10.88
C ILE A 32 45.32 -14.11 9.39
N PRO A 33 46.43 -14.77 8.98
CA PRO A 33 46.77 -14.97 7.57
C PRO A 33 45.90 -16.07 6.96
N TRP A 34 44.61 -15.80 6.83
CA TRP A 34 43.60 -16.76 6.38
C TRP A 34 43.89 -17.29 4.97
N TYR A 35 44.55 -16.50 4.13
CA TYR A 35 44.94 -16.87 2.76
C TYR A 35 46.02 -17.98 2.72
N ASP A 36 46.81 -18.16 3.78
CA ASP A 36 47.78 -19.25 3.90
C ASP A 36 47.17 -20.52 4.53
N ARG A 37 45.90 -20.45 4.98
CA ARG A 37 45.21 -21.59 5.59
C ARG A 37 44.63 -22.49 4.53
N SER A 38 44.56 -23.79 4.82
CA SER A 38 44.04 -24.79 3.87
C SER A 38 42.57 -24.55 3.49
N TRP A 39 41.78 -23.98 4.41
CA TRP A 39 40.39 -23.56 4.19
C TRP A 39 40.25 -22.13 3.65
N GLY A 40 41.36 -21.39 3.48
CA GLY A 40 41.36 -19.97 3.10
C GLY A 40 40.64 -19.68 1.79
N HIS A 41 40.69 -20.61 0.83
CA HIS A 41 40.00 -20.48 -0.46
C HIS A 41 38.49 -20.23 -0.32
N LEU A 42 37.84 -20.77 0.73
CA LEU A 42 36.42 -20.54 1.04
C LEU A 42 36.09 -19.08 1.39
N PHE A 43 37.10 -18.25 1.66
CA PHE A 43 36.94 -16.83 1.98
C PHE A 43 37.58 -15.92 0.92
N SER A 44 38.08 -16.48 -0.18
CA SER A 44 38.71 -15.71 -1.26
C SER A 44 37.71 -14.79 -1.98
N SER A 45 36.43 -15.18 -2.00
CA SER A 45 35.32 -14.35 -2.44
C SER A 45 34.02 -14.79 -1.76
N PHE A 46 32.97 -13.96 -1.85
CA PHE A 46 31.65 -14.37 -1.39
C PHE A 46 31.11 -15.57 -2.19
N GLU A 47 31.48 -15.71 -3.47
CA GLU A 47 31.07 -16.84 -4.29
C GLU A 47 31.67 -18.16 -3.79
N GLU A 48 32.97 -18.18 -3.46
CA GLU A 48 33.63 -19.36 -2.89
C GLU A 48 33.08 -19.69 -1.50
N PHE A 49 32.68 -18.68 -0.73
CA PHE A 49 32.01 -18.88 0.55
C PHE A 49 30.66 -19.59 0.40
N LEU A 50 29.94 -19.36 -0.70
CA LEU A 50 28.67 -20.02 -0.98
C LEU A 50 28.82 -21.51 -1.29
N ALA A 51 30.01 -21.99 -1.68
CA ALA A 51 30.26 -23.40 -2.02
C ALA A 51 29.92 -24.39 -0.89
N PHE A 52 29.75 -23.91 0.35
CA PHE A 52 29.23 -24.70 1.47
C PHE A 52 27.78 -25.18 1.29
N SER A 53 27.02 -24.65 0.31
CA SER A 53 25.60 -24.96 0.11
C SER A 53 24.75 -24.50 1.31
N TRP A 54 24.76 -23.19 1.57
CA TRP A 54 24.12 -22.60 2.75
C TRP A 54 22.61 -22.81 2.72
N PRO A 55 22.02 -23.43 3.77
CA PRO A 55 20.58 -23.41 3.94
C PRO A 55 20.15 -21.99 4.33
N VAL A 56 19.14 -21.45 3.65
CA VAL A 56 18.65 -20.08 3.84
C VAL A 56 17.14 -19.95 3.67
N ILE A 57 16.61 -18.87 4.21
CA ILE A 57 15.28 -18.32 3.87
C ILE A 57 15.37 -16.81 3.64
N THR A 58 14.33 -16.23 3.05
CA THR A 58 14.16 -14.77 2.93
C THR A 58 13.22 -14.26 4.00
N VAL A 59 13.64 -13.22 4.71
CA VAL A 59 12.86 -12.55 5.76
C VAL A 59 12.96 -11.03 5.62
N THR A 60 12.06 -10.33 6.27
CA THR A 60 12.09 -8.89 6.46
C THR A 60 12.34 -8.63 7.93
N ASP A 61 13.29 -7.75 8.25
CA ASP A 61 13.54 -7.36 9.63
C ASP A 61 12.34 -6.59 10.20
N ALA A 62 11.81 -7.04 11.34
CA ALA A 62 10.67 -6.43 12.02
C ALA A 62 10.93 -4.96 12.39
N TRP A 63 12.18 -4.61 12.70
CA TRP A 63 12.54 -3.28 13.18
C TRP A 63 12.83 -2.30 12.04
N THR A 64 13.68 -2.71 11.10
CA THR A 64 14.13 -1.83 10.00
C THR A 64 13.26 -1.94 8.75
N GLY A 65 12.47 -3.01 8.60
CA GLY A 65 11.72 -3.29 7.37
C GLY A 65 12.59 -3.69 6.19
N LYS A 66 13.90 -3.91 6.39
CA LYS A 66 14.83 -4.30 5.34
C LYS A 66 14.76 -5.81 5.08
N PRO A 67 14.93 -6.25 3.83
CA PRO A 67 14.93 -7.67 3.52
C PRO A 67 16.32 -8.29 3.71
N HIS A 68 16.34 -9.55 4.11
CA HIS A 68 17.56 -10.31 4.39
C HIS A 68 17.44 -11.76 3.86
N ILE A 69 18.58 -12.30 3.42
CA ILE A 69 18.76 -13.73 3.19
C ILE A 69 19.46 -14.27 4.43
N VAL A 70 18.73 -15.02 5.24
CA VAL A 70 19.17 -15.43 6.57
C VAL A 70 19.46 -16.92 6.64
N THR A 71 20.40 -17.29 7.49
CA THR A 71 20.73 -18.67 7.89
C THR A 71 20.57 -18.85 9.40
N ARG A 72 20.79 -20.07 9.90
CA ARG A 72 20.69 -20.40 11.34
C ARG A 72 22.08 -20.50 11.98
N LEU A 73 22.15 -20.29 13.28
CA LEU A 73 23.37 -20.51 14.06
C LEU A 73 23.91 -21.94 13.90
N THR A 74 23.02 -22.92 13.83
CA THR A 74 23.39 -24.34 13.61
C THR A 74 24.07 -24.56 12.26
N SER A 75 23.70 -23.80 11.23
CA SER A 75 24.32 -23.84 9.90
C SER A 75 25.72 -23.22 9.92
N ILE A 76 25.91 -22.13 10.67
CA ILE A 76 27.25 -21.57 10.92
C ILE A 76 28.12 -22.60 11.67
N GLY A 77 27.56 -23.25 12.70
CA GLY A 77 28.25 -24.33 13.42
C GLY A 77 28.61 -25.52 12.53
N ALA A 78 27.73 -25.89 11.59
CA ALA A 78 27.99 -26.94 10.61
C ALA A 78 29.13 -26.57 9.65
N PHE A 79 29.20 -25.31 9.21
CA PHE A 79 30.31 -24.79 8.40
C PHE A 79 31.65 -24.87 9.16
N LEU A 80 31.68 -24.44 10.42
CA LEU A 80 32.87 -24.55 11.26
C LEU A 80 33.29 -26.01 11.51
N LYS A 81 32.32 -26.91 11.73
CA LYS A 81 32.57 -28.35 11.87
C LYS A 81 33.12 -28.95 10.57
N MET A 82 32.61 -28.52 9.41
CA MET A 82 33.13 -28.93 8.11
C MET A 82 34.59 -28.53 7.96
N ILE A 83 34.96 -27.30 8.35
CA ILE A 83 36.36 -26.85 8.30
C ILE A 83 37.25 -27.76 9.17
N LYS A 84 36.83 -28.01 10.41
CA LYS A 84 37.56 -28.88 11.35
C LYS A 84 37.76 -30.30 10.81
N THR A 85 36.72 -30.88 10.23
CA THR A 85 36.73 -32.29 9.79
C THR A 85 37.44 -32.49 8.46
N ARG A 86 37.28 -31.57 7.49
CA ARG A 86 37.88 -31.69 6.16
C ARG A 86 39.33 -31.22 6.12
N TYR A 87 39.69 -30.21 6.90
CA TYR A 87 41.02 -29.58 6.84
C TYR A 87 41.88 -29.83 8.08
N GLY A 88 41.33 -30.41 9.15
CA GLY A 88 42.05 -30.64 10.41
C GLY A 88 42.37 -29.37 11.22
N GLU A 89 41.89 -28.20 10.77
CA GLU A 89 42.12 -26.90 11.41
C GLU A 89 40.85 -26.39 12.13
N THR A 90 41.00 -25.67 13.24
CA THR A 90 39.86 -25.04 13.93
C THR A 90 39.72 -23.57 13.55
N LEU A 91 38.52 -23.18 13.12
CA LEU A 91 38.13 -21.80 12.93
C LEU A 91 37.17 -21.38 14.05
N GLN A 92 37.47 -20.27 14.73
CA GLN A 92 36.59 -19.70 15.76
C GLN A 92 35.41 -18.98 15.11
N GLN A 93 34.26 -18.96 15.77
CA GLN A 93 33.11 -18.21 15.28
C GLN A 93 33.41 -16.70 15.31
N ALA A 94 33.22 -16.02 14.17
CA ALA A 94 33.38 -14.58 14.10
C ALA A 94 32.32 -13.85 14.96
N PRO A 95 32.71 -12.82 15.74
CA PRO A 95 31.76 -11.95 16.42
C PRO A 95 31.07 -10.99 15.43
N ASN A 96 30.09 -10.23 15.90
CA ASN A 96 29.46 -9.12 15.16
C ASN A 96 28.76 -9.49 13.84
N VAL A 97 28.26 -10.72 13.73
CA VAL A 97 27.33 -11.08 12.63
C VAL A 97 26.01 -10.34 12.86
N LEU A 98 25.48 -9.70 11.82
CA LEU A 98 24.19 -9.03 11.85
C LEU A 98 23.09 -10.04 12.17
N GLN A 99 22.45 -9.84 13.31
CA GLN A 99 21.29 -10.60 13.75
C GLN A 99 20.01 -9.84 13.38
N ILE A 100 19.07 -10.55 12.78
CA ILE A 100 17.79 -10.07 12.25
C ILE A 100 16.67 -10.64 13.10
N THR A 101 15.64 -9.85 13.34
CA THR A 101 14.37 -10.33 13.92
C THR A 101 13.36 -10.51 12.79
N PRO A 102 13.05 -11.74 12.36
CA PRO A 102 12.09 -11.95 11.29
C PRO A 102 10.71 -11.36 11.63
N PHE A 103 10.16 -10.56 10.73
CA PHE A 103 8.77 -10.09 10.80
C PHE A 103 7.78 -11.22 10.50
N GLU A 104 8.18 -12.13 9.61
CA GLU A 104 7.34 -13.19 9.09
C GLU A 104 6.98 -14.22 10.16
N ASN A 105 5.67 -14.46 10.32
CA ASN A 105 5.12 -15.49 11.20
C ASN A 105 4.61 -16.74 10.47
N MET A 106 4.71 -16.76 9.13
CA MET A 106 4.32 -17.88 8.28
C MET A 106 5.55 -18.64 7.79
N ASN A 107 5.38 -19.93 7.53
CA ASN A 107 6.44 -20.77 6.97
C ASN A 107 7.04 -20.16 5.68
N ARG A 108 8.35 -20.34 5.51
CA ARG A 108 9.13 -19.85 4.37
C ARG A 108 9.81 -21.00 3.64
N HIS A 109 10.06 -20.81 2.36
CA HIS A 109 10.77 -21.78 1.53
C HIS A 109 12.23 -21.86 1.94
N LEU A 110 12.64 -23.02 2.42
CA LEU A 110 14.04 -23.36 2.61
C LEU A 110 14.70 -23.55 1.24
N ARG A 111 15.81 -22.85 1.04
CA ARG A 111 16.66 -23.00 -0.15
C ARG A 111 18.08 -23.32 0.28
N HIS A 112 18.81 -24.04 -0.56
CA HIS A 112 20.25 -24.21 -0.40
C HIS A 112 20.95 -23.39 -1.49
N ILE A 113 21.89 -22.53 -1.09
CA ILE A 113 22.64 -21.69 -2.00
C ILE A 113 24.09 -22.17 -2.02
N SER A 114 24.49 -22.74 -3.14
CA SER A 114 25.84 -23.24 -3.40
C SER A 114 26.69 -22.34 -4.30
N ASP A 115 26.08 -21.33 -4.93
CA ASP A 115 26.70 -20.53 -5.98
C ASP A 115 26.12 -19.12 -6.06
N TYR A 116 26.87 -18.21 -6.68
CA TYR A 116 26.50 -16.80 -6.77
C TYR A 116 25.29 -16.54 -7.69
N ALA A 117 25.09 -17.36 -8.74
CA ALA A 117 23.95 -17.19 -9.64
C ALA A 117 22.62 -17.48 -8.93
N THR A 118 22.57 -18.54 -8.12
CA THR A 118 21.43 -18.89 -7.27
C THR A 118 21.20 -17.83 -6.20
N TYR A 119 22.27 -17.31 -5.58
CA TYR A 119 22.18 -16.20 -4.63
C TYR A 119 21.57 -14.95 -5.28
N ARG A 120 22.08 -14.53 -6.45
CA ARG A 120 21.58 -13.35 -7.17
C ARG A 120 20.10 -13.50 -7.55
N LYS A 121 19.68 -14.69 -7.99
CA LYS A 121 18.26 -14.98 -8.25
C LYS A 121 17.41 -14.80 -6.99
N LEU A 122 17.83 -15.35 -5.85
CA LEU A 122 17.10 -15.16 -4.59
C LEU A 122 17.09 -13.69 -4.17
N TYR A 123 18.23 -13.00 -4.26
CA TYR A 123 18.37 -11.59 -3.92
C TYR A 123 17.40 -10.71 -4.73
N SER A 124 17.20 -11.01 -6.01
CA SER A 124 16.25 -10.28 -6.87
C SER A 124 14.78 -10.36 -6.41
N THR A 125 14.44 -11.34 -5.56
CA THR A 125 13.09 -11.50 -5.00
C THR A 125 12.86 -10.71 -3.71
N LEU A 126 13.91 -10.15 -3.11
CA LEU A 126 13.82 -9.43 -1.84
C LEU A 126 12.83 -8.24 -1.86
N PRO A 127 12.76 -7.41 -2.92
CA PRO A 127 11.77 -6.34 -2.98
C PRO A 127 10.32 -6.84 -2.87
N ALA A 128 10.00 -8.01 -3.44
CA ALA A 128 8.66 -8.60 -3.34
C ALA A 128 8.36 -9.07 -1.90
N ALA A 129 9.37 -9.60 -1.19
CA ALA A 129 9.23 -9.93 0.23
C ALA A 129 8.94 -8.68 1.08
N VAL A 130 9.66 -7.57 0.83
CA VAL A 130 9.41 -6.28 1.50
C VAL A 130 8.00 -5.78 1.24
N LEU A 131 7.54 -5.80 -0.01
CA LEU A 131 6.19 -5.37 -0.36
C LEU A 131 5.14 -6.23 0.36
N SER A 132 5.31 -7.54 0.39
CA SER A 132 4.41 -8.45 1.11
C SER A 132 4.38 -8.14 2.61
N ALA A 133 5.54 -7.92 3.24
CA ALA A 133 5.62 -7.57 4.65
C ALA A 133 4.94 -6.21 4.92
N LEU A 134 5.22 -5.19 4.09
CA LEU A 134 4.62 -3.87 4.20
C LEU A 134 3.09 -3.92 4.10
N LYS A 135 2.53 -4.70 3.16
CA LYS A 135 1.07 -4.89 3.04
C LYS A 135 0.46 -5.42 4.33
N VAL A 136 1.11 -6.40 4.97
CA VAL A 136 0.63 -6.98 6.24
C VAL A 136 0.70 -5.95 7.37
N ARG A 137 1.83 -5.23 7.50
CA ARG A 137 2.03 -4.19 8.53
C ARG A 137 1.00 -3.06 8.43
N ILE A 138 0.78 -2.54 7.22
CA ILE A 138 -0.21 -1.49 6.96
C ILE A 138 -1.63 -1.99 7.23
N LYS A 139 -1.97 -3.21 6.76
CA LYS A 139 -3.28 -3.81 7.01
C LYS A 139 -3.53 -4.07 8.51
N ALA A 140 -2.48 -4.36 9.27
CA ALA A 140 -2.57 -4.54 10.72
C ALA A 140 -2.69 -3.22 11.50
N GLY A 141 -2.61 -2.06 10.83
CA GLY A 141 -2.68 -0.76 11.48
C GLY A 141 -1.38 -0.36 12.19
N GLU A 142 -0.21 -0.86 11.77
CA GLU A 142 1.04 -0.59 12.46
C GLU A 142 1.43 0.90 12.36
N PRO A 143 1.61 1.63 13.49
CA PRO A 143 1.79 3.06 13.46
C PRO A 143 3.04 3.55 12.72
N LYS A 144 4.18 2.87 12.92
CA LYS A 144 5.44 3.23 12.25
C LYS A 144 5.31 3.12 10.74
N ALA A 145 4.79 2.00 10.24
CA ALA A 145 4.64 1.76 8.81
C ALA A 145 3.67 2.76 8.14
N ILE A 146 2.53 3.05 8.77
CA ILE A 146 1.55 4.01 8.24
C ILE A 146 2.11 5.44 8.25
N ARG A 147 2.82 5.82 9.32
CA ARG A 147 3.47 7.14 9.41
C ARG A 147 4.57 7.30 8.36
N GLU A 148 5.47 6.33 8.21
CA GLU A 148 6.50 6.35 7.16
C GLU A 148 5.88 6.41 5.75
N LEU A 149 4.72 5.77 5.53
CA LEU A 149 4.00 5.84 4.25
C LEU A 149 3.45 7.24 3.97
N TRP A 150 2.92 7.92 4.99
CA TRP A 150 2.43 9.30 4.89
C TRP A 150 3.57 10.30 4.70
N ASP A 151 4.65 10.15 5.48
CA ASP A 151 5.80 11.07 5.52
C ASP A 151 6.65 11.02 4.24
N LYS A 152 6.53 9.98 3.42
CA LYS A 152 7.12 9.94 2.07
C LYS A 152 6.47 10.94 1.12
N LYS A 153 5.22 11.33 1.39
CA LYS A 153 4.44 12.30 0.61
C LYS A 153 4.38 11.98 -0.90
N ASP A 154 4.62 10.73 -1.30
CA ASP A 154 4.70 10.31 -2.71
C ASP A 154 3.45 9.52 -3.15
N LYS A 155 2.53 9.26 -2.22
CA LYS A 155 1.32 8.47 -2.46
C LYS A 155 0.09 9.33 -2.78
N THR A 156 -0.91 8.64 -3.33
CA THR A 156 -2.28 9.13 -3.44
C THR A 156 -3.14 8.33 -2.48
N PHE A 157 -3.78 8.99 -1.52
CA PHE A 157 -4.70 8.34 -0.60
C PHE A 157 -6.12 8.53 -1.11
N LEU A 158 -6.87 7.45 -1.26
CA LEU A 158 -8.25 7.42 -1.72
C LEU A 158 -9.12 6.79 -0.65
N ALA A 159 -9.92 7.60 0.04
CA ALA A 159 -11.00 7.12 0.88
C ALA A 159 -12.24 6.84 0.03
N ILE A 160 -12.91 5.72 0.32
CA ILE A 160 -14.19 5.35 -0.27
C ILE A 160 -15.15 4.93 0.82
N ASP A 161 -16.44 5.02 0.53
CA ASP A 161 -17.51 4.49 1.35
C ASP A 161 -18.71 4.13 0.46
N PHE A 162 -19.51 3.15 0.87
CA PHE A 162 -20.70 2.70 0.18
C PHE A 162 -21.88 2.57 1.15
N GLU A 163 -23.04 3.02 0.71
CA GLU A 163 -24.29 2.69 1.39
C GLU A 163 -25.01 1.57 0.65
N TRP A 164 -25.38 0.52 1.37
CA TRP A 164 -26.03 -0.68 0.83
C TRP A 164 -27.45 -0.84 1.35
N SER A 165 -28.33 -1.46 0.58
CA SER A 165 -29.68 -1.77 1.05
C SER A 165 -29.66 -2.89 2.11
N GLU A 166 -30.29 -2.63 3.26
CA GLU A 166 -30.52 -3.64 4.31
C GLU A 166 -31.39 -4.81 3.87
N ARG A 167 -32.28 -4.59 2.89
CA ARG A 167 -33.18 -5.62 2.38
C ARG A 167 -32.55 -6.44 1.26
N ASN A 168 -31.59 -5.85 0.56
CA ASN A 168 -30.89 -6.50 -0.54
C ASN A 168 -29.45 -6.01 -0.59
N GLU A 169 -28.58 -6.78 0.03
CA GLU A 169 -27.16 -6.49 0.17
C GLU A 169 -26.39 -6.33 -1.16
N LYS A 170 -26.97 -6.75 -2.29
CA LYS A 170 -26.39 -6.55 -3.64
C LYS A 170 -26.76 -5.20 -4.26
N SER A 171 -27.57 -4.40 -3.58
CA SER A 171 -28.05 -3.11 -4.07
C SER A 171 -27.29 -2.00 -3.35
N CYS A 172 -26.27 -1.47 -4.03
CA CYS A 172 -25.61 -0.22 -3.64
C CYS A 172 -26.59 0.95 -3.88
N LEU A 173 -26.76 1.80 -2.87
CA LEU A 173 -27.64 2.95 -2.87
C LEU A 173 -26.86 4.24 -3.14
N GLU A 174 -25.67 4.35 -2.55
CA GLU A 174 -24.78 5.52 -2.66
C GLU A 174 -23.33 5.05 -2.72
N TRP A 175 -22.48 5.82 -3.41
CA TRP A 175 -21.04 5.66 -3.38
C TRP A 175 -20.36 7.01 -3.23
N GLY A 176 -19.41 7.10 -2.31
CA GLY A 176 -18.63 8.30 -2.06
C GLY A 176 -17.15 8.04 -2.16
N TYR A 177 -16.40 9.09 -2.51
CA TYR A 177 -14.95 9.05 -2.46
C TYR A 177 -14.35 10.42 -2.13
N ALA A 178 -13.16 10.38 -1.52
CA ALA A 178 -12.28 11.52 -1.36
C ALA A 178 -10.83 11.08 -1.61
N ALA A 179 -10.05 11.90 -2.31
CA ALA A 179 -8.68 11.56 -2.69
C ALA A 179 -7.74 12.76 -2.52
N VAL A 180 -6.52 12.48 -2.07
CA VAL A 180 -5.44 13.47 -1.97
C VAL A 180 -4.19 12.93 -2.65
N ARG A 181 -3.63 13.70 -3.60
CA ARG A 181 -2.42 13.34 -4.36
C ARG A 181 -1.20 14.01 -3.73
N CYS A 182 -0.58 13.36 -2.75
CA CYS A 182 0.48 13.97 -1.93
C CYS A 182 1.70 14.37 -2.77
N GLY A 183 2.13 13.55 -3.73
CA GLY A 183 3.34 13.85 -4.52
C GLY A 183 3.24 15.15 -5.32
N HIS A 184 2.04 15.44 -5.83
CA HIS A 184 1.78 16.71 -6.51
C HIS A 184 1.78 17.90 -5.54
N LEU A 185 1.17 17.74 -4.36
CA LEU A 185 1.11 18.79 -3.35
C LEU A 185 2.48 19.12 -2.76
N GLU A 186 3.32 18.11 -2.52
CA GLU A 186 4.69 18.32 -2.05
C GLU A 186 5.52 19.11 -3.07
N THR A 187 5.38 18.80 -4.36
CA THR A 187 6.04 19.55 -5.43
C THR A 187 5.63 21.03 -5.47
N LEU A 188 4.39 21.34 -5.06
CA LEU A 188 3.86 22.70 -4.96
C LEU A 188 4.15 23.38 -3.61
N GLY A 189 4.83 22.71 -2.67
CA GLY A 189 5.05 23.23 -1.32
C GLY A 189 3.75 23.38 -0.51
N HIS A 190 2.71 22.62 -0.85
CA HIS A 190 1.42 22.62 -0.15
C HIS A 190 1.37 21.47 0.84
N TRP A 191 2.04 21.66 1.98
CA TRP A 191 2.03 20.69 3.07
C TRP A 191 1.70 21.33 4.43
N PRO A 192 0.81 20.73 5.24
CA PRO A 192 -0.01 19.56 4.92
C PRO A 192 -1.16 19.87 3.95
N PRO A 193 -1.81 18.84 3.37
CA PRO A 193 -2.96 19.03 2.51
C PRO A 193 -4.11 19.74 3.25
N ASN A 194 -4.70 20.76 2.62
CA ASN A 194 -5.94 21.38 3.07
C ASN A 194 -7.15 20.60 2.52
N PRO A 195 -8.01 20.00 3.37
CA PRO A 195 -9.16 19.21 2.90
C PRO A 195 -10.11 19.94 1.95
N ASP A 196 -10.27 21.25 2.11
CA ASP A 196 -11.21 22.01 1.28
C ASP A 196 -10.74 22.18 -0.16
N THR A 197 -9.44 22.45 -0.34
CA THR A 197 -8.85 22.85 -1.63
C THR A 197 -8.04 21.74 -2.28
N ASN A 198 -7.50 20.80 -1.51
CA ASN A 198 -6.59 19.78 -2.02
C ASN A 198 -7.22 18.39 -2.15
N TYR A 199 -8.36 18.14 -1.50
CA TYR A 199 -9.08 16.87 -1.69
C TYR A 199 -9.93 16.95 -2.95
N ARG A 200 -9.72 15.98 -3.85
CA ARG A 200 -10.70 15.64 -4.89
C ARG A 200 -11.79 14.80 -4.24
N LYS A 201 -13.06 15.12 -4.48
CA LYS A 201 -14.19 14.48 -3.81
C LYS A 201 -15.36 14.29 -4.76
N GLY A 202 -16.20 13.30 -4.48
CA GLY A 202 -17.43 13.08 -5.22
C GLY A 202 -18.38 12.16 -4.49
N HIS A 203 -19.65 12.26 -4.89
CA HIS A 203 -20.74 11.50 -4.32
C HIS A 203 -21.74 11.11 -5.42
N TYR A 204 -22.05 9.83 -5.51
CA TYR A 204 -22.97 9.26 -6.49
C TYR A 204 -24.16 8.61 -5.79
N ILE A 205 -25.36 8.94 -6.26
CA ILE A 205 -26.63 8.36 -5.84
C ILE A 205 -27.13 7.43 -6.94
N ILE A 206 -27.60 6.23 -6.59
CA ILE A 206 -28.13 5.28 -7.56
C ILE A 206 -29.60 5.58 -7.87
N GLY A 207 -29.86 6.06 -9.09
CA GLY A 207 -31.14 6.63 -9.51
C GLY A 207 -32.32 5.65 -9.48
N GLU A 208 -32.06 4.36 -9.61
CA GLU A 208 -33.08 3.32 -9.54
C GLU A 208 -33.66 3.17 -8.12
N TYR A 209 -32.86 3.49 -7.09
CA TYR A 209 -33.18 3.21 -5.69
C TYR A 209 -33.50 4.46 -4.88
N VAL A 210 -32.96 5.62 -5.26
CA VAL A 210 -33.20 6.88 -4.55
C VAL A 210 -34.69 7.17 -4.39
N ASP A 211 -35.06 7.64 -3.21
CA ASP A 211 -36.44 7.94 -2.79
C ASP A 211 -37.42 6.74 -2.86
N LYS A 212 -36.94 5.51 -3.11
CA LYS A 212 -37.75 4.27 -3.20
C LYS A 212 -37.32 3.19 -2.22
N VAL A 213 -36.01 3.05 -1.99
CA VAL A 213 -35.44 2.08 -1.06
C VAL A 213 -34.99 2.83 0.19
N PHE A 214 -35.46 2.37 1.35
CA PHE A 214 -35.16 2.97 2.64
C PHE A 214 -34.64 1.90 3.60
N ASN A 215 -33.47 2.17 4.16
CA ASN A 215 -32.91 1.41 5.26
C ASN A 215 -33.61 1.80 6.56
N ARG A 216 -33.89 0.82 7.43
CA ARG A 216 -34.60 1.01 8.68
C ARG A 216 -33.64 1.21 9.86
N HIS A 217 -32.54 0.46 9.89
CA HIS A 217 -31.60 0.43 11.02
C HIS A 217 -30.43 1.40 10.83
N CYS A 218 -29.99 1.60 9.60
CA CYS A 218 -28.93 2.50 9.14
C CYS A 218 -29.50 3.39 8.01
N PRO A 219 -30.34 4.40 8.36
CA PRO A 219 -30.92 5.29 7.36
C PRO A 219 -29.84 6.02 6.56
N THR A 220 -30.02 6.11 5.24
CA THR A 220 -29.08 6.82 4.37
C THR A 220 -29.56 8.24 4.07
N HIS A 221 -28.65 9.11 3.62
CA HIS A 221 -28.90 10.54 3.46
C HIS A 221 -28.39 11.10 2.12
N PRO A 222 -28.91 10.62 0.97
CA PRO A 222 -28.34 10.88 -0.36
C PRO A 222 -28.26 12.37 -0.75
N TRP A 223 -29.20 13.17 -0.26
CA TRP A 223 -29.31 14.60 -0.57
C TRP A 223 -28.58 15.52 0.42
N HIS A 224 -27.85 14.96 1.39
CA HIS A 224 -27.16 15.72 2.44
C HIS A 224 -25.63 15.75 2.25
N TYR A 225 -25.17 15.59 1.02
CA TYR A 225 -23.73 15.71 0.72
C TYR A 225 -23.26 17.15 0.97
N ALA A 226 -22.32 17.31 1.91
CA ALA A 226 -21.94 18.60 2.48
C ALA A 226 -20.77 19.28 1.74
N PHE A 227 -20.03 18.51 0.95
CA PHE A 227 -18.75 18.95 0.36
C PHE A 227 -18.84 19.26 -1.14
N GLY A 228 -20.00 19.09 -1.76
CA GLY A 228 -20.22 19.34 -3.19
C GLY A 228 -21.62 18.94 -3.61
N ASP A 229 -21.77 18.66 -4.91
CA ASP A 229 -23.04 18.24 -5.49
C ASP A 229 -23.07 16.73 -5.69
N SER A 230 -24.19 16.10 -5.33
CA SER A 230 -24.43 14.68 -5.60
C SER A 230 -24.75 14.47 -7.09
N GLN A 231 -24.16 13.44 -7.69
CA GLN A 231 -24.48 13.02 -9.06
C GLN A 231 -25.39 11.80 -9.04
N ILE A 232 -26.41 11.78 -9.89
CA ILE A 232 -27.28 10.60 -10.03
C ILE A 232 -26.71 9.72 -11.14
N ALA A 233 -26.46 8.44 -10.84
CA ALA A 233 -25.95 7.47 -11.79
C ALA A 233 -26.88 6.25 -11.90
N PRO A 234 -27.03 5.66 -13.10
CA PRO A 234 -27.66 4.35 -13.23
C PRO A 234 -26.84 3.26 -12.53
N LYS A 235 -27.50 2.30 -11.88
CA LYS A 235 -26.88 1.14 -11.24
C LYS A 235 -25.89 0.43 -12.16
N ALA A 236 -26.26 0.25 -13.43
CA ALA A 236 -25.43 -0.45 -14.42
C ALA A 236 -24.10 0.26 -14.70
N LYS A 237 -24.01 1.57 -14.43
CA LYS A 237 -22.81 2.38 -14.66
C LYS A 237 -21.92 2.51 -13.43
N LEU A 238 -22.39 2.12 -12.24
CA LEU A 238 -21.61 2.27 -11.02
C LEU A 238 -20.26 1.53 -11.07
N PRO A 239 -20.15 0.25 -11.49
CA PRO A 239 -18.84 -0.42 -11.55
C PRO A 239 -17.84 0.29 -12.48
N GLU A 240 -18.32 0.79 -13.63
CA GLU A 240 -17.50 1.55 -14.59
C GLU A 240 -17.00 2.86 -13.98
N ILE A 241 -17.86 3.59 -13.25
CA ILE A 241 -17.52 4.83 -12.55
C ILE A 241 -16.45 4.57 -11.48
N VAL A 242 -16.65 3.57 -10.62
CA VAL A 242 -15.70 3.25 -9.54
C VAL A 242 -14.35 2.83 -10.12
N GLN A 243 -14.36 1.95 -11.12
CA GLN A 243 -13.14 1.50 -11.79
C GLN A 243 -12.39 2.67 -12.44
N ALA A 244 -13.11 3.58 -13.12
CA ALA A 244 -12.50 4.74 -13.75
C ALA A 244 -11.80 5.66 -12.74
N VAL A 245 -12.42 5.90 -11.57
CA VAL A 245 -11.80 6.71 -10.50
C VAL A 245 -10.54 6.03 -9.97
N ILE A 246 -10.60 4.75 -9.60
CA ILE A 246 -9.46 3.98 -9.08
C ILE A 246 -8.32 3.94 -10.11
N SER A 247 -8.63 3.57 -11.35
CA SER A 247 -7.63 3.48 -12.42
C SER A 247 -7.01 4.84 -12.78
N SER A 248 -7.72 5.95 -12.58
CA SER A 248 -7.15 7.30 -12.78
C SER A 248 -6.16 7.75 -11.70
N LEU A 249 -6.05 6.99 -10.60
CA LEU A 249 -5.20 7.30 -9.44
C LEU A 249 -4.10 6.25 -9.20
N ALA A 250 -4.31 5.02 -9.69
CA ALA A 250 -3.37 3.92 -9.56
C ALA A 250 -2.20 4.02 -10.54
N SER A 251 -1.02 3.63 -10.07
CA SER A 251 0.12 3.30 -10.93
C SER A 251 -0.05 1.90 -11.54
N PRO A 252 0.75 1.52 -12.54
CA PRO A 252 0.82 0.15 -13.02
C PRO A 252 1.10 -0.86 -11.88
N ASP A 253 0.61 -2.08 -12.09
CA ASP A 253 0.75 -3.19 -11.16
C ASP A 253 2.19 -3.72 -11.14
N SER A 254 2.68 -4.19 -9.99
CA SER A 254 4.07 -4.61 -9.81
C SER A 254 4.25 -5.52 -8.61
N GLU A 255 5.00 -6.62 -8.78
CA GLU A 255 5.27 -7.57 -7.70
C GLU A 255 6.30 -7.06 -6.68
N THR A 256 7.06 -6.02 -7.02
CA THR A 256 8.23 -5.55 -6.24
C THR A 256 8.07 -4.15 -5.67
N THR A 257 7.11 -3.37 -6.16
CA THR A 257 6.90 -1.98 -5.75
C THR A 257 5.45 -1.74 -5.38
N SER A 258 5.22 -1.03 -4.27
CA SER A 258 3.85 -0.65 -3.87
C SER A 258 3.24 0.33 -4.86
N ASN A 259 1.92 0.24 -5.05
CA ASN A 259 1.20 1.17 -5.90
C ASN A 259 1.36 2.62 -5.41
N SER A 260 1.23 3.59 -6.30
CA SER A 260 1.09 5.00 -5.89
C SER A 260 -0.21 5.22 -5.12
N LEU A 261 -1.25 4.43 -5.40
CA LEU A 261 -2.54 4.48 -4.73
C LEU A 261 -2.52 3.70 -3.40
N VAL A 262 -3.09 4.33 -2.37
CA VAL A 262 -3.39 3.74 -1.07
C VAL A 262 -4.89 3.87 -0.84
N LEU A 263 -5.56 2.76 -0.64
CA LEU A 263 -6.98 2.75 -0.31
C LEU A 263 -7.16 3.02 1.18
N VAL A 264 -8.11 3.88 1.52
CA VAL A 264 -8.48 4.23 2.89
C VAL A 264 -9.95 3.89 3.09
N ALA A 265 -10.27 3.23 4.19
CA ALA A 265 -11.65 2.96 4.58
C ALA A 265 -11.77 2.91 6.10
N HIS A 266 -13.00 2.83 6.61
CA HIS A 266 -13.27 2.67 8.04
C HIS A 266 -14.08 1.39 8.26
N GLY A 267 -13.41 0.28 8.54
CA GLY A 267 -14.02 -1.05 8.48
C GLY A 267 -13.97 -1.67 7.07
N ALA A 268 -12.78 -1.66 6.46
CA ALA A 268 -12.56 -1.92 5.03
C ALA A 268 -13.03 -3.30 4.53
N SER A 269 -13.17 -4.29 5.42
CA SER A 269 -13.46 -5.67 5.03
C SER A 269 -14.76 -5.85 4.24
N GLY A 270 -15.81 -5.09 4.59
CA GLY A 270 -17.09 -5.14 3.89
C GLY A 270 -16.98 -4.56 2.48
N ASP A 271 -16.42 -3.35 2.37
CA ASP A 271 -16.30 -2.65 1.08
C ASP A 271 -15.41 -3.41 0.09
N LEU A 272 -14.31 -3.99 0.55
CA LEU A 272 -13.40 -4.77 -0.31
C LEU A 272 -14.09 -5.98 -0.94
N SER A 273 -14.86 -6.73 -0.15
CA SER A 273 -15.64 -7.87 -0.67
C SER A 273 -16.66 -7.41 -1.72
N ARG A 274 -17.31 -6.26 -1.47
CA ARG A 274 -18.31 -5.72 -2.39
C ARG A 274 -17.70 -5.19 -3.69
N LEU A 275 -16.53 -4.57 -3.64
CA LEU A 275 -15.79 -4.16 -4.84
C LEU A 275 -15.49 -5.36 -5.74
N GLU A 276 -15.05 -6.48 -5.15
CA GLU A 276 -14.81 -7.73 -5.88
C GLU A 276 -16.10 -8.29 -6.49
N GLU A 277 -17.20 -8.33 -5.73
CA GLU A 277 -18.52 -8.76 -6.22
C GLU A 277 -19.04 -7.90 -7.39
N MET A 278 -18.71 -6.60 -7.40
CA MET A 278 -19.02 -5.68 -8.50
C MET A 278 -18.12 -5.83 -9.72
N GLY A 279 -17.11 -6.71 -9.67
CA GLY A 279 -16.15 -6.92 -10.75
C GLY A 279 -15.10 -5.81 -10.86
N ILE A 280 -14.92 -5.01 -9.81
CA ILE A 280 -13.93 -3.93 -9.77
C ILE A 280 -12.56 -4.54 -9.46
N LYS A 281 -11.58 -4.27 -10.32
CA LYS A 281 -10.23 -4.80 -10.20
C LYS A 281 -9.35 -3.81 -9.46
N LEU A 282 -8.92 -4.20 -8.27
CA LEU A 282 -7.93 -3.47 -7.48
C LEU A 282 -6.51 -3.97 -7.83
N PRO A 283 -5.50 -3.07 -7.97
CA PRO A 283 -4.11 -3.48 -8.18
C PRO A 283 -3.61 -4.39 -7.05
N HIS A 284 -2.91 -5.48 -7.36
CA HIS A 284 -2.48 -6.43 -6.33
C HIS A 284 -1.42 -5.82 -5.39
N ASN A 285 -0.69 -4.82 -5.87
CA ASN A 285 0.33 -4.09 -5.10
C ASN A 285 -0.20 -2.86 -4.34
N MET A 286 -1.51 -2.64 -4.32
CA MET A 286 -2.14 -1.56 -3.58
C MET A 286 -2.08 -1.81 -2.05
N LEU A 287 -1.82 -0.75 -1.30
CA LEU A 287 -1.87 -0.76 0.17
C LEU A 287 -3.28 -0.35 0.64
N VAL A 288 -3.75 -0.93 1.75
CA VAL A 288 -5.06 -0.62 2.33
C VAL A 288 -4.91 -0.24 3.79
N ILE A 289 -5.30 0.98 4.12
CA ILE A 289 -5.38 1.49 5.50
C ILE A 289 -6.83 1.42 5.95
N ASP A 290 -7.07 0.64 7.02
CA ASP A 290 -8.33 0.67 7.75
C ASP A 290 -8.17 1.61 8.96
N THR A 291 -8.84 2.76 8.91
CA THR A 291 -8.74 3.78 9.96
C THR A 291 -9.30 3.30 11.29
N ALA A 292 -10.27 2.39 11.32
CA ALA A 292 -10.80 1.81 12.55
C ALA A 292 -9.78 0.90 13.25
N ILE A 293 -9.00 0.15 12.45
CA ILE A 293 -7.91 -0.69 12.96
C ILE A 293 -6.75 0.19 13.40
N TYR A 294 -6.33 1.13 12.56
CA TYR A 294 -5.20 2.02 12.86
C TYR A 294 -5.43 2.82 14.14
N GLU A 295 -6.61 3.44 14.27
CA GLU A 295 -6.97 4.20 15.47
C GLU A 295 -6.99 3.32 16.73
N ARG A 296 -7.58 2.11 16.64
CA ARG A 296 -7.57 1.15 17.74
C ARG A 296 -6.15 0.80 18.18
N VAL A 297 -5.24 0.57 17.23
CA VAL A 297 -3.84 0.27 17.52
C VAL A 297 -3.18 1.46 18.23
N LEU A 298 -3.33 2.68 17.70
CA LEU A 298 -2.82 3.89 18.35
C LEU A 298 -3.33 4.03 19.79
N HIS A 299 -4.62 3.79 20.03
CA HIS A 299 -5.19 3.81 21.39
C HIS A 299 -4.60 2.72 22.28
N SER A 300 -4.53 1.47 21.79
CA SER A 300 -3.97 0.35 22.56
C SER A 300 -2.49 0.51 22.91
N SER A 301 -1.74 1.23 22.07
CA SER A 301 -0.32 1.57 22.29
C SER A 301 -0.14 2.83 23.13
N GLY A 302 -1.20 3.45 23.64
CA GLY A 302 -1.15 4.69 24.43
C GLY A 302 -0.86 5.96 23.61
N LEU A 303 -0.73 5.88 22.29
CA LEU A 303 -0.42 7.00 21.41
C LEU A 303 -1.58 7.99 21.24
N ARG A 304 -2.80 7.61 21.64
CA ARG A 304 -3.96 8.52 21.72
C ARG A 304 -4.19 9.10 23.12
N GLY A 305 -3.38 8.73 24.11
CA GLY A 305 -3.61 9.07 25.51
C GLY A 305 -4.87 8.41 26.10
N ILE A 306 -5.29 8.88 27.28
CA ILE A 306 -6.52 8.42 27.92
C ILE A 306 -7.73 8.93 27.13
N MET A 307 -8.54 8.01 26.60
CA MET A 307 -9.72 8.35 25.80
C MET A 307 -11.02 8.18 26.56
N ILE A 308 -11.95 9.14 26.38
CA ILE A 308 -13.36 8.97 26.75
C ILE A 308 -14.08 8.42 25.52
N ASP A 309 -14.86 7.35 25.70
CA ASP A 309 -15.74 6.82 24.65
C ASP A 309 -16.91 7.81 24.45
N PRO A 310 -17.04 8.45 23.27
CA PRO A 310 -18.09 9.46 23.03
C PRO A 310 -19.51 8.90 23.14
N ARG A 311 -19.70 7.58 23.04
CA ARG A 311 -21.00 6.94 23.16
C ARG A 311 -21.43 6.75 24.61
N THR A 312 -20.49 6.38 25.49
CA THR A 312 -20.78 6.01 26.89
C THR A 312 -20.34 7.08 27.89
N ASN A 313 -19.62 8.10 27.43
CA ASN A 313 -18.99 9.14 28.24
C ASN A 313 -18.13 8.58 29.39
N SER A 314 -17.60 7.37 29.21
CA SER A 314 -16.76 6.65 30.17
C SER A 314 -15.39 6.42 29.57
N THR A 315 -14.39 6.09 30.40
CA THR A 315 -13.06 5.72 29.90
C THR A 315 -13.16 4.58 28.90
N ARG A 316 -12.57 4.79 27.72
CA ARG A 316 -12.61 3.83 26.63
C ARG A 316 -11.76 2.60 26.96
N ILE A 317 -12.32 1.43 26.71
CA ILE A 317 -11.65 0.14 26.94
C ILE A 317 -10.58 -0.09 25.86
N PRO A 318 -9.35 -0.52 26.22
CA PRO A 318 -8.32 -0.92 25.26
C PRO A 318 -8.82 -1.99 24.29
N GLY A 319 -8.42 -1.90 23.01
CA GLY A 319 -8.83 -2.85 21.98
C GLY A 319 -10.25 -2.66 21.41
N SER A 320 -11.06 -1.74 21.95
CA SER A 320 -12.31 -1.33 21.30
C SER A 320 -12.03 -0.52 20.03
N SER A 321 -12.92 -0.58 19.04
CA SER A 321 -12.91 0.31 17.86
C SER A 321 -14.04 1.33 17.97
N LEU A 322 -13.80 2.56 17.50
CA LEU A 322 -14.84 3.58 17.35
C LEU A 322 -15.49 3.45 15.98
N SER A 323 -16.76 3.83 15.86
CA SER A 323 -17.34 4.17 14.57
C SER A 323 -16.71 5.47 14.04
N LEU A 324 -16.82 5.74 12.74
CA LEU A 324 -16.26 6.95 12.14
C LEU A 324 -16.77 8.21 12.84
N GLU A 325 -18.07 8.29 13.11
CA GLU A 325 -18.66 9.42 13.83
C GLU A 325 -18.06 9.61 15.24
N ASN A 326 -17.92 8.52 16.00
CA ASN A 326 -17.33 8.59 17.34
C ASN A 326 -15.83 8.89 17.28
N MET A 327 -15.12 8.40 16.28
CA MET A 327 -13.71 8.76 16.06
C MET A 327 -13.57 10.26 15.80
N LEU A 328 -14.42 10.84 14.96
CA LEU A 328 -14.45 12.29 14.73
C LEU A 328 -14.74 13.05 16.02
N ARG A 329 -15.81 12.71 16.74
CA ARG A 329 -16.15 13.33 18.04
C ARG A 329 -15.00 13.23 19.06
N SER A 330 -14.21 12.16 19.02
CA SER A 330 -13.08 12.00 19.93
C SER A 330 -12.00 13.09 19.76
N PHE A 331 -11.87 13.69 18.56
CA PHE A 331 -10.93 14.79 18.33
C PHE A 331 -11.38 16.11 18.98
N THR A 332 -12.67 16.25 19.32
CA THR A 332 -13.21 17.48 19.94
C THR A 332 -13.21 17.41 21.46
N ILE A 333 -13.35 16.20 22.03
CA ILE A 333 -13.47 15.96 23.48
C ILE A 333 -12.10 15.90 24.14
N ASN A 334 -11.13 15.27 23.47
CA ASN A 334 -9.79 15.12 23.98
C ASN A 334 -8.83 15.97 23.15
N PRO A 335 -8.48 17.20 23.59
CA PRO A 335 -7.29 17.84 23.05
C PRO A 335 -6.13 16.88 23.35
N ILE A 336 -5.51 16.40 22.27
CA ILE A 336 -4.38 15.47 22.27
C ILE A 336 -3.43 15.85 23.40
N SER A 337 -3.22 14.93 24.34
CA SER A 337 -2.65 15.18 25.66
C SER A 337 -1.36 16.01 25.64
N ALA A 338 -1.48 17.22 26.19
CA ALA A 338 -0.63 18.00 27.11
C ALA A 338 0.92 17.98 27.09
N ASP A 339 1.63 17.04 26.48
CA ASP A 339 3.07 16.85 26.75
C ASP A 339 4.02 16.99 25.55
N THR A 340 3.56 17.44 24.38
CA THR A 340 4.50 17.60 23.24
C THR A 340 4.40 18.86 22.40
N SER A 341 3.47 19.79 22.63
CA SER A 341 3.52 21.16 22.06
C SER A 341 2.38 22.03 22.59
N PRO A 342 2.62 23.29 22.99
CA PRO A 342 1.60 24.21 23.53
C PRO A 342 0.67 24.84 22.48
N ALA A 343 0.50 24.23 21.29
CA ALA A 343 0.01 24.96 20.11
C ALA A 343 -1.49 24.82 19.77
N LEU A 344 -2.28 23.98 20.46
CA LEU A 344 -3.72 23.82 20.16
C LEU A 344 -4.59 24.01 21.41
N THR A 345 -4.74 25.28 21.82
CA THR A 345 -5.68 25.71 22.89
C THR A 345 -7.07 26.04 22.35
N VAL A 346 -7.32 25.90 21.05
CA VAL A 346 -8.64 26.16 20.45
C VAL A 346 -9.40 24.84 20.32
N PRO A 347 -10.60 24.70 20.91
CA PRO A 347 -11.45 23.54 20.72
C PRO A 347 -11.67 23.28 19.22
N LEU A 348 -11.34 22.07 18.76
CA LEU A 348 -11.57 21.68 17.38
C LEU A 348 -13.08 21.54 17.15
N VAL A 349 -13.67 22.40 16.32
CA VAL A 349 -15.08 22.31 15.95
C VAL A 349 -15.20 21.57 14.63
N ILE A 350 -15.54 20.29 14.68
CA ILE A 350 -15.77 19.49 13.47
C ILE A 350 -17.09 19.92 12.83
N PRO A 351 -17.17 20.01 11.48
CA PRO A 351 -18.39 20.42 10.83
C PRO A 351 -19.50 19.41 11.06
N ASN A 352 -20.70 19.91 11.33
CA ASN A 352 -21.88 19.08 11.52
C ASN A 352 -22.39 18.55 10.17
N VAL A 353 -21.73 17.51 9.67
CA VAL A 353 -22.16 16.79 8.46
C VAL A 353 -23.10 15.67 8.81
N LYS A 354 -23.98 15.33 7.87
CA LYS A 354 -24.88 14.19 8.02
C LYS A 354 -24.11 12.90 7.69
N MET A 355 -23.77 12.12 8.72
CA MET A 355 -23.23 10.76 8.58
C MET A 355 -24.25 9.84 7.89
N HIS A 356 -23.81 8.70 7.35
CA HIS A 356 -24.61 7.83 6.47
C HIS A 356 -24.99 8.47 5.13
N ASN A 357 -24.11 9.36 4.69
CA ASN A 357 -24.04 9.79 3.31
C ASN A 357 -22.65 9.39 2.84
N ALA A 358 -22.56 8.48 1.87
CA ALA A 358 -21.29 7.87 1.48
C ALA A 358 -20.22 8.91 1.09
N GLY A 359 -20.65 10.03 0.48
CA GLY A 359 -19.77 11.14 0.13
C GLY A 359 -19.17 11.85 1.34
N ASN A 360 -20.00 12.13 2.36
CA ASN A 360 -19.54 12.72 3.61
C ASN A 360 -18.62 11.76 4.37
N ASP A 361 -18.98 10.48 4.43
CA ASP A 361 -18.26 9.47 5.20
C ASP A 361 -16.89 9.20 4.58
N ALA A 362 -16.78 9.06 3.26
CA ALA A 362 -15.49 8.95 2.58
C ALA A 362 -14.61 10.19 2.81
N PHE A 363 -15.18 11.40 2.71
CA PHE A 363 -14.44 12.64 2.93
C PHE A 363 -13.94 12.77 4.37
N MET A 364 -14.81 12.50 5.34
CA MET A 364 -14.46 12.58 6.75
C MET A 364 -13.54 11.44 7.21
N CYS A 365 -13.58 10.27 6.55
CA CYS A 365 -12.63 9.18 6.75
C CYS A 365 -11.20 9.60 6.35
N LEU A 366 -11.04 10.23 5.19
CA LEU A 366 -9.74 10.75 4.76
C LEU A 366 -9.23 11.86 5.69
N PHE A 367 -10.12 12.79 6.07
CA PHE A 367 -9.81 13.82 7.04
C PHE A 367 -9.38 13.23 8.39
N ALA A 368 -10.09 12.20 8.88
CA ALA A 368 -9.74 11.55 10.13
C ALA A 368 -8.37 10.87 10.06
N LEU A 369 -8.04 10.20 8.95
CA LEU A 369 -6.69 9.66 8.74
C LEU A 369 -5.64 10.77 8.83
N GLN A 370 -5.89 11.92 8.18
CA GLN A 370 -4.98 13.06 8.23
C GLN A 370 -4.83 13.61 9.66
N MET A 371 -5.92 13.74 10.41
CA MET A 371 -5.90 14.17 11.82
C MET A 371 -5.14 13.19 12.73
N LEU A 372 -5.22 11.88 12.47
CA LEU A 372 -4.44 10.88 13.21
C LEU A 372 -2.94 11.01 12.96
N LEU A 373 -2.56 11.41 11.74
CA LEU A 373 -1.17 11.47 11.29
C LEU A 373 -0.49 12.82 11.58
N ASP A 374 -1.19 13.92 11.29
CA ASP A 374 -0.74 15.30 11.43
C ASP A 374 -1.84 16.18 12.05
N PRO A 375 -2.10 16.04 13.36
CA PRO A 375 -3.16 16.81 14.03
C PRO A 375 -2.87 18.31 14.09
N ALA A 376 -1.60 18.72 14.12
CA ALA A 376 -1.22 20.12 14.30
C ALA A 376 -1.37 20.95 13.02
N GLY A 377 -1.07 20.36 11.85
CA GLY A 377 -1.16 21.06 10.58
C GLY A 377 -2.50 20.90 9.85
N THR A 378 -3.33 19.93 10.25
CA THR A 378 -4.59 19.64 9.55
C THR A 378 -5.65 20.72 9.79
N LYS A 379 -6.10 21.35 8.70
CA LYS A 379 -7.21 22.30 8.73
C LYS A 379 -8.55 21.56 8.77
N VAL A 380 -9.45 22.03 9.62
CA VAL A 380 -10.83 21.53 9.65
C VAL A 380 -11.53 21.92 8.34
N PRO A 381 -12.20 20.98 7.65
CA PRO A 381 -12.94 21.28 6.43
C PRO A 381 -14.12 22.22 6.68
N SER A 382 -14.53 22.96 5.66
CA SER A 382 -15.73 23.80 5.71
C SER A 382 -16.90 23.14 4.99
N ILE A 383 -18.10 23.29 5.55
CA ILE A 383 -19.34 22.86 4.87
C ILE A 383 -19.70 23.92 3.84
N LYS A 384 -19.89 23.50 2.59
CA LYS A 384 -20.53 24.38 1.61
C LYS A 384 -21.99 24.54 2.01
N LYS A 385 -22.45 25.78 2.17
CA LYS A 385 -23.89 26.07 2.25
C LYS A 385 -24.49 25.75 0.87
N SER A 386 -24.79 24.48 0.61
CA SER A 386 -25.50 24.12 -0.62
C SER A 386 -26.90 24.71 -0.50
N TRP A 387 -27.31 25.42 -1.54
CA TRP A 387 -28.70 25.81 -1.70
C TRP A 387 -29.43 24.49 -1.97
N ILE A 388 -30.24 24.02 -1.01
CA ILE A 388 -31.06 22.81 -1.13
C ILE A 388 -32.17 23.09 -2.15
N GLY A 389 -31.78 23.24 -3.41
CA GLY A 389 -32.67 23.34 -4.56
C GLY A 389 -32.76 21.96 -5.16
N ARG A 390 -33.78 21.19 -4.78
CA ARG A 390 -34.11 19.91 -5.41
C ARG A 390 -34.20 20.15 -6.93
N PRO A 391 -33.35 19.54 -7.78
CA PRO A 391 -33.44 19.70 -9.22
C PRO A 391 -34.68 18.93 -9.68
N GLY A 392 -35.83 19.61 -9.70
CA GLY A 392 -37.10 18.95 -10.08
C GLY A 392 -38.38 19.61 -9.57
N SER A 393 -38.33 20.58 -8.65
CA SER A 393 -39.54 21.37 -8.34
C SER A 393 -39.73 22.48 -9.37
N GLY A 394 -40.26 22.10 -10.53
CA GLY A 394 -40.81 23.04 -11.50
C GLY A 394 -41.84 23.93 -10.83
N GLY A 395 -41.54 25.22 -10.74
CA GLY A 395 -42.40 26.24 -10.16
C GLY A 395 -42.15 27.57 -10.84
N GLY A 396 -42.80 27.77 -11.99
CA GLY A 396 -43.32 29.05 -12.47
C GLY A 396 -42.39 30.25 -12.59
N GLY A 397 -42.11 30.62 -13.85
CA GLY A 397 -42.25 32.02 -14.28
C GLY A 397 -41.03 32.92 -14.11
N GLY A 398 -40.31 33.12 -15.22
CA GLY A 398 -39.37 34.22 -15.34
C GLY A 398 -38.24 33.91 -16.30
N THR A 399 -38.51 33.91 -17.60
CA THR A 399 -37.47 33.96 -18.63
C THR A 399 -36.78 35.33 -18.60
N PRO A 400 -35.46 35.46 -18.35
CA PRO A 400 -34.73 36.62 -18.81
C PRO A 400 -34.39 36.44 -20.31
N PRO A 401 -34.42 37.51 -21.12
CA PRO A 401 -34.16 37.42 -22.54
C PRO A 401 -32.65 37.23 -22.78
N MET A 402 -32.28 36.13 -23.43
CA MET A 402 -30.93 35.93 -23.96
C MET A 402 -30.91 36.39 -25.43
N THR A 403 -30.40 37.60 -25.67
CA THR A 403 -29.94 38.04 -26.99
C THR A 403 -28.61 37.34 -27.31
N VAL A 404 -28.61 36.51 -28.34
CA VAL A 404 -27.40 35.93 -28.95
C VAL A 404 -27.09 36.65 -30.26
N PRO A 405 -25.86 37.15 -30.49
CA PRO A 405 -25.41 37.51 -31.81
C PRO A 405 -24.90 36.25 -32.54
N ILE A 406 -25.50 35.99 -33.70
CA ILE A 406 -25.08 34.98 -34.67
C ILE A 406 -23.77 35.47 -35.32
N MET A 407 -22.66 34.76 -35.08
CA MET A 407 -21.45 34.86 -35.91
C MET A 407 -21.33 33.61 -36.79
N LEU A 408 -21.42 33.84 -38.10
CA LEU A 408 -21.15 32.88 -39.17
C LEU A 408 -19.66 32.50 -39.23
N PRO A 409 -19.29 31.22 -39.43
CA PRO A 409 -17.93 30.83 -39.74
C PRO A 409 -17.65 31.00 -41.24
N ARG A 410 -16.59 31.76 -41.58
CA ARG A 410 -15.98 31.77 -42.92
C ARG A 410 -14.99 30.61 -43.05
N PRO A 411 -14.95 29.88 -44.18
CA PRO A 411 -13.91 28.88 -44.44
C PRO A 411 -12.61 29.59 -44.85
N ARG A 412 -11.49 29.24 -44.22
CA ARG A 412 -10.15 29.58 -44.73
C ARG A 412 -9.48 28.33 -45.30
N SER A 413 -9.03 28.53 -46.53
CA SER A 413 -8.39 27.61 -47.45
C SER A 413 -7.03 27.10 -46.97
N ILE A 414 -6.78 25.85 -47.34
CA ILE A 414 -5.51 25.13 -47.31
C ILE A 414 -4.49 25.84 -48.21
N VAL A 415 -3.29 26.10 -47.70
CA VAL A 415 -2.10 26.38 -48.52
C VAL A 415 -0.94 25.55 -47.98
N LEU A 416 -0.58 24.52 -48.75
CA LEU A 416 0.70 23.83 -48.70
C LEU A 416 1.81 24.84 -49.03
N THR A 417 2.85 24.94 -48.21
CA THR A 417 4.23 25.18 -48.69
C THR A 417 5.25 24.74 -47.63
N SER A 418 6.27 24.03 -48.10
CA SER A 418 7.57 23.76 -47.49
C SER A 418 8.51 23.46 -48.67
N PRO A 419 9.85 23.49 -48.56
CA PRO A 419 10.73 24.17 -47.60
C PRO A 419 11.77 25.06 -48.34
N MET A 420 12.54 25.88 -47.62
CA MET A 420 13.87 26.29 -48.11
C MET A 420 14.90 26.37 -46.98
N MET A 421 16.11 25.91 -47.32
CA MET A 421 17.35 25.99 -46.54
C MET A 421 17.80 27.43 -46.38
N GLU A 422 18.48 27.75 -45.29
CA GLU A 422 19.56 28.74 -45.36
C GLU A 422 20.65 28.52 -44.30
N TYR A 423 21.86 28.89 -44.72
CA TYR A 423 23.17 28.59 -44.17
C TYR A 423 23.62 29.59 -43.09
N THR A 424 24.51 29.11 -42.20
CA THR A 424 25.62 29.77 -41.47
C THR A 424 25.65 31.30 -41.29
N MET A 425 25.98 31.76 -40.06
CA MET A 425 27.12 32.67 -39.79
C MET A 425 27.41 32.74 -38.26
N THR A 426 28.67 32.49 -37.88
CA THR A 426 29.33 32.93 -36.63
C THR A 426 29.68 34.43 -36.72
N PRO A 427 30.00 35.15 -35.61
CA PRO A 427 31.42 35.47 -35.29
C PRO A 427 31.69 35.78 -33.77
N PRO A 428 32.78 36.48 -33.35
CA PRO A 428 33.86 36.05 -32.43
C PRO A 428 33.73 36.68 -31.00
N GLY A 429 34.44 36.37 -29.92
CA GLY A 429 35.79 35.85 -29.63
C GLY A 429 36.58 36.91 -28.83
N PHE A 430 37.01 36.64 -27.57
CA PHE A 430 38.16 37.22 -26.84
C PHE A 430 38.36 36.55 -25.44
N PRO A 431 39.57 36.60 -24.81
CA PRO A 431 40.24 35.42 -24.19
C PRO A 431 40.74 35.64 -22.73
N MET A 432 41.55 34.67 -22.23
CA MET A 432 42.38 34.63 -20.99
C MET A 432 41.67 33.99 -19.77
N MET A 433 42.26 33.14 -18.90
CA MET A 433 43.49 32.34 -18.75
C MET A 433 43.25 31.33 -17.57
N PRO A 434 44.13 30.34 -17.29
CA PRO A 434 43.84 29.14 -16.47
C PRO A 434 44.15 29.28 -14.96
N PRO A 435 43.74 28.30 -14.13
CA PRO A 435 44.72 27.35 -13.57
C PRO A 435 44.23 25.89 -13.42
N SER A 436 45.20 25.02 -13.10
CA SER A 436 45.23 23.55 -13.09
C SER A 436 44.86 22.94 -11.69
N PRO A 437 45.16 21.67 -11.32
CA PRO A 437 44.32 20.45 -11.43
C PRO A 437 44.02 19.75 -10.07
N ASN A 438 43.33 18.58 -10.11
CA ASN A 438 43.00 17.56 -9.07
C ASN A 438 41.49 17.51 -8.75
N THR A 439 40.74 16.39 -8.70
CA THR A 439 40.99 14.93 -8.64
C THR A 439 39.68 14.19 -9.08
N PRO A 440 39.71 12.86 -9.34
CA PRO A 440 38.65 12.13 -10.06
C PRO A 440 37.66 11.40 -9.15
N THR A 441 36.37 11.36 -9.53
CA THR A 441 35.41 10.35 -9.05
C THR A 441 34.53 9.80 -10.16
N SER A 442 34.89 8.58 -10.58
CA SER A 442 34.10 7.42 -11.02
C SER A 442 32.93 7.58 -12.02
N PRO A 443 32.99 6.85 -13.16
CA PRO A 443 31.90 6.72 -14.13
C PRO A 443 31.13 5.40 -13.93
N TYR A 444 29.80 5.42 -13.79
CA TYR A 444 28.95 4.28 -14.13
C TYR A 444 27.55 4.79 -14.50
N ASP A 445 27.35 4.99 -15.80
CA ASP A 445 26.07 5.34 -16.44
C ASP A 445 25.52 4.07 -17.12
N LEU A 446 24.40 3.57 -16.61
CA LEU A 446 23.74 2.33 -17.04
C LEU A 446 22.62 2.56 -18.08
N SER A 447 22.61 3.72 -18.75
CA SER A 447 21.59 4.03 -19.76
C SER A 447 21.71 3.23 -21.07
N ALA A 448 22.78 2.44 -21.27
CA ALA A 448 23.03 1.71 -22.51
C ALA A 448 22.57 0.23 -22.54
N GLU A 449 22.04 -0.34 -21.45
CA GLU A 449 21.75 -1.79 -21.37
C GLU A 449 20.28 -2.18 -21.60
N PHE A 450 19.38 -1.21 -21.83
CA PHE A 450 17.97 -1.48 -22.16
C PHE A 450 17.63 -1.07 -23.58
N GLY A 451 18.25 -1.76 -24.54
CA GLY A 451 17.93 -1.66 -25.96
C GLY A 451 17.53 -3.01 -26.56
N GLN A 452 16.28 -3.07 -27.04
CA GLN A 452 15.78 -4.01 -28.07
C GLN A 452 15.51 -5.47 -27.67
N MET A 453 14.32 -5.73 -27.11
CA MET A 453 13.63 -7.01 -27.39
C MET A 453 12.59 -6.81 -28.51
N ARG A 454 12.94 -7.33 -29.69
CA ARG A 454 12.03 -7.50 -30.83
C ARG A 454 11.03 -8.62 -30.51
N THR A 455 9.75 -8.30 -30.47
CA THR A 455 8.65 -9.27 -30.46
C THR A 455 8.60 -9.96 -31.83
N ARG A 456 8.82 -11.27 -31.84
CA ARG A 456 8.70 -12.11 -33.03
C ARG A 456 7.31 -12.74 -33.03
N GLU A 457 6.50 -12.37 -34.02
CA GLU A 457 5.21 -13.00 -34.34
C GLU A 457 5.39 -14.51 -34.59
N ARG A 458 4.47 -15.31 -34.05
CA ARG A 458 4.13 -16.63 -34.59
C ARG A 458 2.63 -16.80 -34.67
N LEU A 459 2.16 -16.87 -35.91
CA LEU A 459 0.86 -17.37 -36.35
C LEU A 459 0.76 -18.90 -36.23
N SER A 460 -0.48 -19.39 -36.22
CA SER A 460 -0.97 -20.78 -36.39
C SER A 460 -0.83 -21.70 -35.15
N GLY A 461 -1.80 -22.53 -34.77
CA GLY A 461 -3.13 -22.85 -35.29
C GLY A 461 -3.80 -23.89 -34.37
N SER A 462 -5.12 -23.85 -34.25
CA SER A 462 -5.99 -24.99 -33.87
C SER A 462 -6.41 -25.71 -35.16
N PRO A 463 -6.93 -26.97 -35.17
CA PRO A 463 -7.76 -27.60 -34.13
C PRO A 463 -7.48 -29.11 -33.87
N GLY A 464 -8.08 -29.67 -32.81
CA GLY A 464 -8.15 -31.13 -32.66
C GLY A 464 -8.80 -31.59 -31.34
N ALA A 465 -10.04 -32.04 -31.41
CA ALA A 465 -10.74 -32.85 -30.40
C ALA A 465 -11.36 -34.07 -31.13
N PRO A 466 -11.90 -35.10 -30.46
CA PRO A 466 -11.56 -35.75 -29.17
C PRO A 466 -11.32 -37.27 -29.40
N PRO A 467 -11.28 -38.15 -28.36
CA PRO A 467 -12.53 -38.84 -28.04
C PRO A 467 -12.78 -39.23 -26.57
N ASN A 468 -14.08 -39.35 -26.30
CA ASN A 468 -14.78 -40.16 -25.30
C ASN A 468 -14.00 -41.29 -24.59
N SER A 469 -14.15 -41.34 -23.26
CA SER A 469 -14.30 -42.61 -22.54
C SER A 469 -15.24 -42.46 -21.36
N SER A 470 -16.34 -43.21 -21.43
CA SER A 470 -17.35 -43.50 -20.43
C SER A 470 -16.80 -44.20 -19.18
N GLY A 471 -17.34 -43.86 -18.00
CA GLY A 471 -17.14 -44.62 -16.76
C GLY A 471 -18.22 -44.32 -15.72
N ARG A 472 -19.07 -45.32 -15.44
CA ARG A 472 -20.20 -45.34 -14.49
C ARG A 472 -19.74 -45.54 -13.04
N GLY A 473 -20.55 -45.07 -12.08
CA GLY A 473 -20.63 -45.59 -10.69
C GLY A 473 -21.12 -44.51 -9.70
N ARG A 474 -22.43 -44.37 -9.43
CA ARG A 474 -23.18 -44.93 -8.26
C ARG A 474 -22.41 -44.84 -6.94
N SER A 475 -22.70 -43.90 -6.03
CA SER A 475 -23.80 -43.85 -5.03
C SER A 475 -23.63 -44.76 -3.80
N SER A 476 -23.39 -44.17 -2.62
CA SER A 476 -23.93 -44.54 -1.28
C SER A 476 -23.20 -43.68 -0.22
N LEU A 477 -23.85 -42.75 0.49
CA LEU A 477 -24.65 -42.96 1.72
C LEU A 477 -23.94 -43.84 2.76
N GLY A 478 -23.57 -43.22 3.88
CA GLY A 478 -23.05 -43.91 5.06
C GLY A 478 -22.46 -42.93 6.09
N ARG A 479 -23.32 -42.26 6.86
CA ARG A 479 -22.90 -41.61 8.12
C ARG A 479 -24.00 -41.82 9.16
N GLU A 480 -23.85 -42.89 9.92
CA GLU A 480 -24.61 -43.17 11.13
C GLU A 480 -23.65 -43.19 12.32
N MET A 481 -24.13 -42.56 13.41
CA MET A 481 -23.99 -42.96 14.81
C MET A 481 -22.58 -42.95 15.44
N ALA A 482 -22.38 -42.61 16.71
CA ALA A 482 -23.25 -42.14 17.79
C ALA A 482 -22.36 -41.76 18.99
N ASN A 483 -22.99 -41.11 19.97
CA ASN A 483 -22.69 -41.10 21.41
C ASN A 483 -21.34 -40.50 21.85
N GLY A 484 -21.27 -39.64 22.87
CA GLY A 484 -22.27 -39.22 23.84
C GLY A 484 -21.54 -38.76 25.10
N THR A 485 -22.34 -38.30 26.06
CA THR A 485 -22.05 -38.17 27.50
C THR A 485 -21.64 -36.78 28.01
N ARG A 486 -22.62 -36.17 28.68
CA ARG A 486 -22.54 -35.17 29.75
C ARG A 486 -21.60 -35.60 30.88
N THR A 487 -20.94 -34.64 31.52
CA THR A 487 -20.92 -34.55 32.98
C THR A 487 -20.63 -33.11 33.44
N ASN A 488 -21.49 -32.62 34.34
CA ASN A 488 -21.26 -31.50 35.23
C ASN A 488 -20.02 -31.72 36.12
N ALA A 489 -19.33 -30.66 36.52
CA ALA A 489 -19.05 -30.41 37.93
C ALA A 489 -18.47 -29.00 38.16
N ARG A 490 -19.06 -28.32 39.13
CA ARG A 490 -18.52 -27.16 39.85
C ARG A 490 -17.17 -27.48 40.48
N LYS A 491 -16.27 -26.50 40.48
CA LYS A 491 -15.71 -25.90 41.69
C LYS A 491 -15.28 -24.47 41.40
#